data_AF-A0A7V2QJA2-F1
#
_entry.id   AF-A0A7V2QJA2-F1
#
_cell.length_a   1.000
_cell.length_b   1.000
_cell.length_c   1.000
_cell.angle_alpha   90.00
_cell.angle_beta   90.00
_cell.angle_gamma   90.00
#
_symmetry.space_group_name_H-M   'P 1'
#
loop_
_entity.id
_entity.type
_entity.pdbx_description
1 polymer ?
#
loop_
_entity_poly.entity_id
_entity_poly.type
_entity_poly.pdbx_seq_one_letter_code
_entity_poly.pdbx_strand_id
1 'polypeptide(L)'
;MFRPRAAMLTLYGDYVLHKGGEIGIGSLVRLLGNFGLSEQAIRSAVSRMCRSGLLKAKRINRKSYYSLTSEGHSLLAEGAQRIFQRKESHWDGNWNIVTYSIPERMRQSRDRLRLELGWMGYGPLSEATWISPYDLTREVKNLLRRLNIEEYVHIFNARHQGSTDPKKIVARCWDLGKIHQMYADFLAEYRPKLAGHQKRLRAGETIEPSECFVARFNLIHEYRKLPFFDPDLPLELLPKNWLRPQAAALFNEYHDSLTEKANEYFDSVSREYRGTSRTKTEGAKGTNERPYSGGNPPAGFPLGMGAKLSAGKSR
;
A
#
# COMPACT_ATOMS: atom_id res chain seq x y z
N MET A 1 12.93 3.69 -14.21
CA MET A 1 12.19 2.65 -14.97
C MET A 1 11.28 1.88 -14.02
N PHE A 2 9.99 1.75 -14.34
CA PHE A 2 9.05 1.01 -13.50
C PHE A 2 9.37 -0.48 -13.48
N ARG A 3 9.32 -1.12 -12.30
CA ARG A 3 9.29 -2.58 -12.21
C ARG A 3 7.86 -3.07 -12.50
N PRO A 4 7.63 -3.91 -13.52
CA PRO A 4 6.27 -4.28 -13.95
C PRO A 4 5.36 -4.81 -12.83
N ARG A 5 5.86 -5.69 -11.95
CA ARG A 5 5.10 -6.20 -10.81
C ARG A 5 4.68 -5.09 -9.84
N ALA A 6 5.59 -4.17 -9.56
CA ALA A 6 5.31 -3.05 -8.67
C ALA A 6 4.26 -2.12 -9.27
N ALA A 7 4.34 -1.86 -10.58
CA ALA A 7 3.35 -1.07 -11.31
C ALA A 7 1.97 -1.75 -11.33
N MET A 8 1.92 -3.07 -11.54
CA MET A 8 0.67 -3.84 -11.43
C MET A 8 0.06 -3.72 -10.04
N LEU A 9 0.83 -3.87 -8.97
CA LEU A 9 0.31 -3.72 -7.60
C LEU A 9 -0.27 -2.31 -7.35
N THR A 10 0.36 -1.26 -7.89
CA THR A 10 -0.21 0.11 -7.84
C THR A 10 -1.56 0.14 -8.55
N LEU A 11 -1.63 -0.36 -9.79
CA LEU A 11 -2.84 -0.31 -10.60
C LEU A 11 -3.99 -1.11 -9.99
N TYR A 12 -3.69 -2.29 -9.44
CA TYR A 12 -4.70 -3.12 -8.79
C TYR A 12 -5.22 -2.46 -7.51
N GLY A 13 -4.32 -1.92 -6.69
CA GLY A 13 -4.67 -1.25 -5.44
C GLY A 13 -5.53 -0.01 -5.64
N ASP A 14 -5.18 0.85 -6.61
CA ASP A 14 -5.83 2.16 -6.77
C ASP A 14 -7.04 2.17 -7.71
N TYR A 15 -7.12 1.23 -8.66
CA TYR A 15 -8.21 1.21 -9.65
C TYR A 15 -8.98 -0.10 -9.68
N VAL A 16 -8.29 -1.23 -9.93
CA VAL A 16 -8.98 -2.49 -10.30
C VAL A 16 -9.89 -2.98 -9.19
N LEU A 17 -9.44 -2.94 -7.93
CA LEU A 17 -10.24 -3.36 -6.78
C LEU A 17 -11.56 -2.59 -6.66
N HIS A 18 -11.52 -1.27 -6.92
CA HIS A 18 -12.68 -0.39 -6.82
C HIS A 18 -13.61 -0.47 -8.05
N LYS A 19 -13.20 -1.20 -9.10
CA LYS A 19 -13.91 -1.30 -10.38
C LYS A 19 -14.27 -2.75 -10.73
N GLY A 20 -14.59 -3.55 -9.71
CA GLY A 20 -15.05 -4.94 -9.84
C GLY A 20 -13.97 -6.01 -9.74
N GLY A 21 -12.73 -5.64 -9.43
CA GLY A 21 -11.64 -6.57 -9.08
C GLY A 21 -11.06 -7.37 -10.25
N GLU A 22 -11.50 -7.12 -11.48
CA GLU A 22 -11.09 -7.86 -12.68
C GLU A 22 -10.75 -6.91 -13.84
N ILE A 23 -9.62 -7.15 -14.50
CA ILE A 23 -9.15 -6.35 -15.65
C ILE A 23 -8.63 -7.21 -16.79
N GLY A 24 -8.89 -6.78 -18.02
CA GLY A 24 -8.43 -7.45 -19.24
C GLY A 24 -6.97 -7.18 -19.57
N ILE A 25 -6.29 -8.12 -20.23
CA ILE A 25 -4.86 -7.94 -20.58
C ILE A 25 -4.61 -6.77 -21.52
N GLY A 26 -5.52 -6.48 -22.46
CA GLY A 26 -5.37 -5.32 -23.35
C GLY A 26 -5.48 -4.00 -22.60
N SER A 27 -6.39 -3.91 -21.63
CA SER A 27 -6.48 -2.74 -20.74
C SER A 27 -5.21 -2.59 -19.90
N LEU A 28 -4.67 -3.68 -19.35
CA LEU A 28 -3.39 -3.64 -18.63
C LEU A 28 -2.25 -3.13 -19.52
N VAL A 29 -2.15 -3.63 -20.76
CA VAL A 29 -1.13 -3.20 -21.73
C VAL A 29 -1.26 -1.71 -22.04
N ARG A 30 -2.48 -1.23 -22.31
CA ARG A 30 -2.72 0.19 -22.62
C ARG A 30 -2.44 1.10 -21.42
N LEU A 31 -2.94 0.77 -20.24
CA LEU A 31 -2.75 1.58 -19.03
C LEU A 31 -1.27 1.64 -18.64
N LEU A 32 -0.60 0.49 -18.55
CA LEU A 32 0.80 0.42 -18.13
C LEU A 32 1.78 0.86 -19.24
N GLY A 33 1.35 0.87 -20.50
CA GLY A 33 2.11 1.39 -21.64
C GLY A 33 2.42 2.89 -21.52
N ASN A 34 1.57 3.67 -20.83
CA ASN A 34 1.83 5.09 -20.54
C ASN A 34 3.12 5.34 -19.75
N PHE A 35 3.69 4.29 -19.12
CA PHE A 35 4.92 4.38 -18.33
C PHE A 35 6.13 3.74 -19.03
N GLY A 36 6.05 3.53 -20.35
CA GLY A 36 7.11 2.95 -21.17
C GLY A 36 7.31 1.45 -20.97
N LEU A 37 6.33 0.75 -20.37
CA LEU A 37 6.38 -0.71 -20.22
C LEU A 37 5.95 -1.39 -21.52
N SER A 38 6.80 -2.26 -22.07
CA SER A 38 6.46 -3.03 -23.27
C SER A 38 5.36 -4.05 -22.98
N GLU A 39 4.56 -4.36 -24.00
CA GLU A 39 3.53 -5.39 -23.92
C GLU A 39 4.11 -6.74 -23.44
N GLN A 40 5.29 -7.11 -23.95
CA GLN A 40 5.98 -8.33 -23.53
C GLN A 40 6.33 -8.31 -22.04
N ALA A 41 6.83 -7.19 -21.52
CA ALA A 41 7.16 -7.04 -20.09
C ALA A 41 5.91 -7.17 -19.21
N ILE A 42 4.80 -6.56 -19.62
CA ILE A 42 3.52 -6.60 -18.91
C ILE A 42 2.95 -8.02 -18.90
N ARG A 43 2.86 -8.69 -20.05
CA ARG A 43 2.39 -10.09 -20.15
C ARG A 43 3.26 -11.05 -19.34
N SER A 44 4.57 -10.85 -19.36
CA SER A 44 5.51 -11.65 -18.56
C SER A 44 5.33 -11.42 -17.06
N ALA A 45 5.03 -10.18 -16.64
CA ALA A 45 4.73 -9.88 -15.24
C ALA A 45 3.43 -10.54 -14.78
N VAL A 46 2.37 -10.45 -15.58
CA VAL A 46 1.08 -11.12 -15.34
C VAL A 46 1.27 -12.63 -15.19
N SER A 47 2.00 -13.25 -16.13
CA SER A 47 2.30 -14.69 -16.10
C SER A 47 3.05 -15.09 -14.83
N ARG A 48 4.05 -14.29 -14.40
CA ARG A 48 4.78 -14.54 -13.15
C ARG A 48 3.90 -14.39 -11.92
N MET A 49 3.03 -13.37 -11.89
CA MET A 49 2.10 -13.17 -10.79
C MET A 49 1.03 -14.27 -10.70
N CYS A 50 0.62 -14.86 -11.84
CA CYS A 50 -0.22 -16.05 -11.83
C CYS A 50 0.52 -17.27 -11.28
N ARG A 51 1.76 -17.50 -11.74
CA ARG A 51 2.61 -18.61 -11.26
C ARG A 51 2.93 -18.51 -9.77
N SER A 52 3.07 -17.30 -9.24
CA SER A 52 3.28 -17.08 -7.80
C SER A 52 1.98 -17.05 -6.99
N GLY A 53 0.83 -17.40 -7.58
CA GLY A 53 -0.46 -17.46 -6.88
C GLY A 53 -1.02 -16.11 -6.45
N LEU A 54 -0.61 -14.98 -7.05
CA LEU A 54 -1.13 -13.64 -6.71
C LEU A 54 -2.29 -13.21 -7.61
N LEU A 55 -2.33 -13.71 -8.84
CA LEU A 55 -3.39 -13.46 -9.80
C LEU A 55 -4.00 -14.77 -10.27
N LYS A 56 -5.29 -14.73 -10.59
CA LYS A 56 -6.00 -15.80 -11.30
C LYS A 56 -6.48 -15.30 -12.65
N ALA A 57 -6.41 -16.18 -13.64
CA ALA A 57 -6.85 -15.88 -15.00
C ALA A 57 -8.27 -16.42 -15.25
N LYS A 58 -9.08 -15.66 -15.96
CA LYS A 58 -10.40 -16.05 -16.47
C LYS A 58 -10.46 -15.76 -17.96
N ARG A 59 -10.99 -16.69 -18.75
CA ARG A 59 -11.13 -16.52 -20.20
C ARG A 59 -12.60 -16.40 -20.57
N ILE A 60 -12.95 -15.35 -21.32
CA ILE A 60 -14.31 -15.09 -21.81
C ILE A 60 -14.20 -14.69 -23.28
N ASN A 61 -14.86 -15.40 -24.18
CA ASN A 61 -14.92 -15.08 -25.63
C ASN A 61 -13.55 -14.70 -26.22
N ARG A 62 -12.54 -15.56 -26.01
CA ARG A 62 -11.13 -15.41 -26.45
C ARG A 62 -10.34 -14.29 -25.77
N LYS A 63 -10.94 -13.50 -24.89
CA LYS A 63 -10.26 -12.48 -24.06
C LYS A 63 -9.86 -13.05 -22.71
N SER A 64 -8.72 -12.59 -22.21
CA SER A 64 -8.18 -13.00 -20.91
C SER A 64 -8.29 -11.86 -19.91
N TYR A 65 -8.88 -12.17 -18.78
CA TYR A 65 -9.11 -11.30 -17.63
C TYR A 65 -8.34 -11.83 -16.43
N TYR A 66 -7.92 -10.91 -15.57
CA TYR A 66 -7.10 -11.22 -14.40
C TYR A 66 -7.67 -10.52 -13.19
N SER A 67 -7.74 -11.25 -12.09
CA SER A 67 -8.16 -10.78 -10.77
C SER A 67 -7.21 -11.29 -9.71
N LEU A 68 -7.21 -10.67 -8.53
CA LEU A 68 -6.39 -11.14 -7.42
C LEU A 68 -6.93 -12.46 -6.87
N THR A 69 -6.02 -13.30 -6.41
CA THR A 69 -6.33 -14.41 -5.50
C THR A 69 -6.50 -13.89 -4.08
N SER A 70 -6.91 -14.75 -3.15
CA SER A 70 -6.96 -14.42 -1.72
C SER A 70 -5.61 -13.91 -1.21
N GLU A 71 -4.51 -14.58 -1.62
CA GLU A 71 -3.13 -14.21 -1.29
C GLU A 71 -2.75 -12.85 -1.89
N GLY A 72 -3.18 -12.58 -3.13
CA GLY A 72 -3.00 -11.27 -3.77
C GLY A 72 -3.74 -10.15 -3.05
N HIS A 73 -4.97 -10.41 -2.59
CA HIS A 73 -5.74 -9.47 -1.79
C HIS A 73 -5.06 -9.20 -0.44
N SER A 74 -4.61 -10.23 0.28
CA SER A 74 -3.89 -10.08 1.54
C SER A 74 -2.63 -9.23 1.38
N LEU A 75 -1.83 -9.50 0.34
CA LEU A 75 -0.62 -8.72 0.04
C LEU A 75 -0.92 -7.23 -0.18
N LEU A 76 -1.99 -6.91 -0.92
CA LEU A 76 -2.37 -5.51 -1.14
C LEU A 76 -2.97 -4.87 0.11
N ALA A 77 -3.77 -5.59 0.89
CA ALA A 77 -4.34 -5.09 2.13
C ALA A 77 -3.26 -4.74 3.15
N GLU A 78 -2.25 -5.61 3.32
CA GLU A 78 -1.08 -5.34 4.17
C GLU A 78 -0.28 -4.11 3.70
N GLY A 79 -0.18 -3.90 2.39
CA GLY A 79 0.44 -2.71 1.82
C GLY A 79 -0.40 -1.44 2.07
N ALA A 80 -1.71 -1.52 1.84
CA ALA A 80 -2.65 -0.42 2.01
C ALA A 80 -2.74 0.03 3.47
N GLN A 81 -2.71 -0.90 4.43
CA GLN A 81 -2.66 -0.56 5.85
C GLN A 81 -1.45 0.32 6.18
N ARG A 82 -0.26 0.00 5.67
CA ARG A 82 0.92 0.85 5.90
C ARG A 82 0.82 2.23 5.24
N ILE A 83 0.19 2.31 4.06
CA ILE A 83 0.09 3.58 3.32
C ILE A 83 -0.97 4.50 3.93
N PHE A 84 -2.11 3.94 4.34
CA PHE A 84 -3.32 4.70 4.66
C PHE A 84 -3.79 4.60 6.12
N GLN A 85 -3.34 3.60 6.89
CA GLN A 85 -3.72 3.42 8.29
C GLN A 85 -2.51 3.71 9.18
N ARG A 86 -2.39 4.96 9.59
CA ARG A 86 -1.37 5.40 10.55
C ARG A 86 -1.83 5.17 11.98
N LYS A 87 -0.87 4.96 12.87
CA LYS A 87 -1.13 4.82 14.31
C LYS A 87 -1.32 6.22 14.91
N GLU A 88 -2.56 6.68 14.96
CA GLU A 88 -2.97 7.99 15.50
C GLU A 88 -2.90 8.09 17.04
N SER A 89 -2.07 7.28 17.71
CA SER A 89 -1.97 7.31 19.16
C SER A 89 -0.88 8.27 19.63
N HIS A 90 -1.26 9.18 20.52
CA HIS A 90 -0.34 9.92 21.37
C HIS A 90 0.59 8.94 22.10
N TRP A 91 1.87 9.29 22.21
CA TRP A 91 2.81 8.48 22.98
C TRP A 91 2.58 8.68 24.49
N ASP A 92 2.28 7.60 25.20
CA ASP A 92 1.98 7.59 26.65
C ASP A 92 3.24 7.52 27.56
N GLY A 93 4.42 7.64 26.94
CA GLY A 93 5.72 7.52 27.59
C GLY A 93 6.22 6.08 27.78
N ASN A 94 5.42 5.07 27.42
CA ASN A 94 5.81 3.67 27.54
C ASN A 94 6.50 3.17 26.26
N TRP A 95 7.47 2.29 26.45
CA TRP A 95 8.10 1.50 25.41
C TRP A 95 7.64 0.06 25.53
N ASN A 96 7.24 -0.53 24.41
CA ASN A 96 7.24 -1.97 24.28
C ASN A 96 8.65 -2.42 23.90
N ILE A 97 9.25 -3.23 24.76
CA ILE A 97 10.65 -3.66 24.68
C ILE A 97 10.67 -5.16 24.47
N VAL A 98 11.33 -5.60 23.40
CA VAL A 98 11.60 -7.01 23.14
C VAL A 98 13.09 -7.23 23.35
N THR A 99 13.43 -8.15 24.24
CA THR A 99 14.81 -8.62 24.43
C THR A 99 14.88 -10.13 24.28
N TYR A 100 15.99 -10.64 23.77
CA TYR A 100 16.13 -12.07 23.53
C TYR A 100 17.54 -12.58 23.78
N SER A 101 17.64 -13.86 24.12
CA SER A 101 18.88 -14.62 24.24
C SER A 101 18.73 -15.91 23.45
N ILE A 102 18.81 -15.80 22.12
CA ILE A 102 18.64 -16.93 21.19
C ILE A 102 20.01 -17.58 20.95
N PRO A 103 20.18 -18.89 21.22
CA PRO A 103 21.44 -19.60 20.99
C PRO A 103 21.91 -19.51 19.53
N GLU A 104 23.23 -19.49 19.30
CA GLU A 104 23.80 -19.35 17.94
C GLU A 104 23.37 -20.47 16.97
N ARG A 105 23.11 -21.68 17.50
CA ARG A 105 22.54 -22.79 16.71
C ARG A 105 21.18 -22.44 16.06
N MET A 106 20.47 -21.44 16.60
CA MET A 106 19.18 -20.94 16.11
C MET A 106 19.29 -19.57 15.42
N ARG A 107 20.46 -19.23 14.87
CA ARG A 107 20.70 -17.95 14.17
C ARG A 107 19.65 -17.61 13.11
N GLN A 108 19.12 -18.61 12.38
CA GLN A 108 18.08 -18.39 11.37
C GLN A 108 16.79 -17.83 11.98
N SER A 109 16.36 -18.36 13.13
CA SER A 109 15.19 -17.86 13.86
C SER A 109 15.45 -16.47 14.43
N ARG A 110 16.66 -16.19 14.94
CA ARG A 110 17.07 -14.86 15.40
C ARG A 110 17.01 -13.83 14.27
N ASP A 111 17.61 -14.14 13.13
CA ASP A 111 17.66 -13.24 11.99
C ASP A 111 16.25 -13.00 11.43
N ARG A 112 15.40 -14.03 11.46
CA ARG A 112 13.98 -13.89 11.10
C ARG A 112 13.20 -13.03 12.10
N LEU A 113 13.43 -13.18 13.40
CA LEU A 113 12.84 -12.33 14.45
C LEU A 113 13.21 -10.86 14.22
N ARG A 114 14.51 -10.56 14.01
CA ARG A 114 14.99 -9.18 13.74
C ARG A 114 14.30 -8.56 12.51
N LEU A 115 14.20 -9.32 11.42
CA LEU A 115 13.54 -8.86 10.20
C LEU A 115 12.06 -8.51 10.43
N GLU A 116 11.34 -9.39 11.12
CA GLU A 116 9.90 -9.25 11.37
C GLU A 116 9.61 -8.15 12.40
N LEU A 117 10.45 -7.97 13.43
CA LEU A 117 10.38 -6.85 14.36
C LEU A 117 10.57 -5.51 13.64
N GLY A 118 11.54 -5.43 12.73
CA GLY A 118 11.72 -4.26 11.87
C GLY A 118 10.47 -3.96 11.02
N TRP A 119 9.83 -4.99 10.45
CA TRP A 119 8.58 -4.83 9.69
C TRP A 119 7.36 -4.43 10.54
N MET A 120 7.39 -4.69 11.84
CA MET A 120 6.38 -4.24 12.80
C MET A 120 6.61 -2.80 13.29
N GLY A 121 7.76 -2.21 12.94
CA GLY A 121 8.15 -0.85 13.33
C GLY A 121 9.03 -0.78 14.58
N TYR A 122 9.55 -1.89 15.08
CA TYR A 122 10.55 -1.85 16.16
C TYR A 122 11.88 -1.33 15.61
N GLY A 123 12.59 -0.59 16.47
CA GLY A 123 13.95 -0.13 16.22
C GLY A 123 14.94 -0.86 17.14
N PRO A 124 16.13 -1.22 16.65
CA PRO A 124 17.17 -1.85 17.46
C PRO A 124 17.79 -0.82 18.42
N LEU A 125 17.58 -1.01 19.73
CA LEU A 125 18.26 -0.23 20.77
C LEU A 125 19.67 -0.77 21.06
N SER A 126 19.84 -2.09 20.89
CA SER A 126 21.13 -2.80 20.89
C SER A 126 20.99 -4.10 20.09
N GLU A 127 22.05 -4.91 20.00
CA GLU A 127 22.04 -6.19 19.28
C GLU A 127 20.85 -7.09 19.66
N ALA A 128 20.55 -7.20 20.95
CA ALA A 128 19.55 -8.12 21.49
C ALA A 128 18.30 -7.43 22.06
N THR A 129 18.16 -6.12 21.86
CA THR A 129 17.05 -5.33 22.44
C THR A 129 16.45 -4.40 21.41
N TRP A 130 15.14 -4.52 21.25
CA TRP A 130 14.33 -3.80 20.27
C TRP A 130 13.22 -3.04 20.99
N ILE A 131 12.91 -1.84 20.53
CA ILE A 131 11.90 -0.98 21.15
C ILE A 131 10.87 -0.49 20.14
N SER A 132 9.64 -0.28 20.61
CA SER A 132 8.55 0.34 19.87
C SER A 132 7.78 1.26 20.83
N PRO A 133 7.31 2.44 20.38
CA PRO A 133 6.42 3.27 21.18
C PRO A 133 4.98 2.75 21.21
N TYR A 134 4.71 1.63 20.53
CA TYR A 134 3.41 0.98 20.45
C TYR A 134 3.44 -0.36 21.17
N ASP A 135 2.40 -0.67 21.95
CA ASP A 135 2.20 -2.01 22.49
C ASP A 135 1.79 -2.98 21.38
N LEU A 136 2.75 -3.77 20.90
CA LEU A 136 2.59 -4.81 19.90
C LEU A 136 2.80 -6.20 20.51
N THR A 137 2.58 -6.35 21.83
CA THR A 137 2.84 -7.59 22.57
C THR A 137 2.12 -8.79 21.96
N ARG A 138 0.90 -8.59 21.45
CA ARG A 138 0.11 -9.67 20.85
C ARG A 138 0.74 -10.13 19.52
N GLU A 139 1.13 -9.19 18.68
CA GLU A 139 1.77 -9.41 17.39
C GLU A 139 3.12 -10.11 17.57
N VAL A 140 3.93 -9.67 18.56
CA VAL A 140 5.19 -10.33 18.91
C VAL A 140 4.93 -11.73 19.42
N LYS A 141 3.99 -11.95 20.36
CA LYS A 141 3.67 -13.32 20.85
C LYS A 141 3.24 -14.26 19.72
N ASN A 142 2.49 -13.78 18.73
CA ASN A 142 2.14 -14.56 17.53
C ASN A 142 3.37 -14.92 16.71
N LEU A 143 4.29 -13.97 16.51
CA LEU A 143 5.55 -14.20 15.81
C LEU A 143 6.42 -15.23 16.52
N LEU A 144 6.57 -15.12 17.84
CA LEU A 144 7.38 -16.05 18.63
C LEU A 144 6.87 -17.49 18.51
N ARG A 145 5.55 -17.72 18.67
CA ARG A 145 4.91 -19.03 18.43
C ARG A 145 5.19 -19.60 17.05
N ARG A 146 5.13 -18.77 16.02
CA ARG A 146 5.40 -19.19 14.64
C ARG A 146 6.86 -19.59 14.43
N LEU A 147 7.78 -19.00 15.20
CA LEU A 147 9.21 -19.27 15.12
C LEU A 147 9.70 -20.32 16.14
N ASN A 148 8.85 -20.72 17.08
CA ASN A 148 9.14 -21.66 18.17
C ASN A 148 10.38 -21.24 18.99
N ILE A 149 10.33 -20.00 19.52
CA ILE A 149 11.43 -19.36 20.28
C ILE A 149 10.96 -18.61 21.52
N GLU A 150 9.73 -18.86 21.99
CA GLU A 150 9.11 -18.14 23.11
C GLU A 150 9.97 -18.15 24.38
N GLU A 151 10.64 -19.27 24.67
CA GLU A 151 11.49 -19.43 25.86
C GLU A 151 12.74 -18.52 25.85
N TYR A 152 13.15 -18.03 24.68
CA TYR A 152 14.35 -17.21 24.50
C TYR A 152 14.06 -15.71 24.47
N VAL A 153 12.79 -15.28 24.57
CA VAL A 153 12.39 -13.89 24.35
C VAL A 153 11.54 -13.38 25.50
N HIS A 154 11.87 -12.18 25.98
CA HIS A 154 11.10 -11.45 26.98
C HIS A 154 10.53 -10.16 26.38
N ILE A 155 9.30 -9.84 26.78
CA ILE A 155 8.57 -8.65 26.35
C ILE A 155 8.23 -7.83 27.59
N PHE A 156 8.57 -6.55 27.57
CA PHE A 156 8.27 -5.60 28.65
C PHE A 156 7.49 -4.41 28.12
N ASN A 157 6.60 -3.86 28.94
CA ASN A 157 6.09 -2.52 28.77
C ASN A 157 6.70 -1.67 29.90
N ALA A 158 7.52 -0.68 29.55
CA ALA A 158 8.28 0.08 30.54
C ALA A 158 8.49 1.54 30.12
N ARG A 159 8.58 2.43 31.11
CA ARG A 159 9.03 3.81 30.91
C ARG A 159 10.53 3.91 31.06
N HIS A 160 11.16 4.71 30.21
CA HIS A 160 12.55 5.06 30.39
C HIS A 160 12.72 5.93 31.64
N GLN A 161 13.54 5.48 32.60
CA GLN A 161 13.79 6.17 33.87
C GLN A 161 15.02 7.10 33.83
N GLY A 162 15.81 7.05 32.76
CA GLY A 162 17.01 7.88 32.62
C GLY A 162 16.70 9.31 32.17
N SER A 163 17.70 10.19 32.26
CA SER A 163 17.60 11.60 31.85
C SER A 163 17.70 11.84 30.34
N THR A 164 17.94 10.80 29.54
CA THR A 164 18.05 10.94 28.08
C THR A 164 16.69 11.26 27.48
N ASP A 165 16.63 12.33 26.69
CA ASP A 165 15.49 12.69 25.86
C ASP A 165 15.07 11.50 24.97
N PRO A 166 13.81 11.04 25.02
CA PRO A 166 13.28 9.99 24.15
C PRO A 166 13.61 10.17 22.66
N LYS A 167 13.69 11.41 22.17
CA LYS A 167 14.06 11.71 20.77
C LYS A 167 15.47 11.24 20.43
N LYS A 168 16.41 11.27 21.39
CA LYS A 168 17.78 10.77 21.20
C LYS A 168 17.80 9.24 21.14
N ILE A 169 16.93 8.57 21.90
CA ILE A 169 16.77 7.11 21.81
C ILE A 169 16.26 6.73 20.42
N VAL A 170 15.24 7.45 19.95
CA VAL A 170 14.67 7.27 18.62
C VAL A 170 15.71 7.47 17.52
N ALA A 171 16.47 8.56 17.56
CA ALA A 171 17.50 8.85 16.57
C ALA A 171 18.62 7.78 16.50
N ARG A 172 18.81 6.97 17.55
CA ARG A 172 19.75 5.83 17.56
C ARG A 172 19.15 4.57 16.94
N CYS A 173 17.84 4.40 17.02
CA CYS A 173 17.14 3.19 16.61
C CYS A 173 16.66 3.26 15.15
N TRP A 174 16.40 4.47 14.63
CA TRP A 174 15.92 4.68 13.27
C TRP A 174 16.73 5.78 12.56
N ASP A 175 17.00 5.58 11.26
CA ASP A 175 17.61 6.60 10.41
C ASP A 175 16.58 7.66 10.00
N LEU A 176 16.23 8.52 10.95
CA LEU A 176 15.28 9.61 10.74
C LEU A 176 15.78 10.61 9.70
N GLY A 177 17.09 10.79 9.55
CA GLY A 177 17.68 11.69 8.56
C GLY A 177 17.36 11.22 7.14
N LYS A 178 17.57 9.94 6.84
CA LYS A 178 17.21 9.35 5.56
C LYS A 178 15.71 9.42 5.28
N ILE A 179 14.86 9.08 6.25
CA ILE A 179 13.41 9.14 6.08
C ILE A 179 12.96 10.59 5.84
N HIS A 180 13.51 11.55 6.57
CA HIS A 180 13.24 12.98 6.36
C HIS A 180 13.63 13.43 4.95
N GLN A 181 14.81 13.02 4.47
CA GLN A 181 15.27 13.35 3.12
C GLN A 181 14.33 12.76 2.06
N MET A 182 13.86 11.53 2.24
CA MET A 182 12.88 10.92 1.32
C MET A 182 11.58 11.72 1.25
N TYR A 183 11.09 12.25 2.37
CA TYR A 183 9.94 13.17 2.37
C TYR A 183 10.27 14.51 1.70
N ALA A 184 11.46 15.06 1.94
CA ALA A 184 11.92 16.30 1.33
C ALA A 184 11.99 16.17 -0.21
N ASP A 185 12.57 15.08 -0.72
CA ASP A 185 12.66 14.79 -2.15
C ASP A 185 11.27 14.64 -2.78
N PHE A 186 10.37 13.93 -2.12
CA PHE A 186 8.97 13.81 -2.57
C PHE A 186 8.28 15.19 -2.64
N LEU A 187 8.43 16.01 -1.60
CA LEU A 187 7.84 17.35 -1.59
C LEU A 187 8.43 18.26 -2.66
N ALA A 188 9.75 18.22 -2.87
CA ALA A 188 10.44 19.01 -3.88
C ALA A 188 9.95 18.66 -5.30
N GLU A 189 9.72 17.37 -5.57
CA GLU A 189 9.26 16.89 -6.87
C GLU A 189 7.78 17.19 -7.13
N TYR A 190 6.91 17.02 -6.12
CA TYR A 190 5.46 17.06 -6.33
C TYR A 190 4.80 18.40 -6.02
N ARG A 191 5.41 19.30 -5.24
CA ARG A 191 4.88 20.66 -5.02
C ARG A 191 4.73 21.45 -6.31
N PRO A 192 5.74 21.52 -7.20
CA PRO A 192 5.60 22.24 -8.46
C PRO A 192 4.55 21.62 -9.39
N LYS A 193 4.40 20.28 -9.38
CA LYS A 193 3.42 19.57 -10.20
C LYS A 193 1.98 19.88 -9.78
N LEU A 194 1.70 19.85 -8.48
CA LEU A 194 0.40 20.25 -7.94
C LEU A 194 0.11 21.72 -8.28
N ALA A 195 1.05 22.63 -8.02
CA ALA A 195 0.87 24.05 -8.31
C ALA A 195 0.63 24.32 -9.81
N GLY A 196 1.37 23.63 -10.69
CA GLY A 196 1.19 23.69 -12.13
C GLY A 196 -0.19 23.20 -12.57
N HIS A 197 -0.62 22.05 -12.06
CA HIS A 197 -1.94 21.49 -12.33
C HIS A 197 -3.07 22.44 -11.88
N GLN A 198 -2.97 22.99 -10.67
CA GLN A 198 -3.94 23.96 -10.15
C GLN A 198 -3.98 25.25 -10.98
N LYS A 199 -2.83 25.75 -11.43
CA LYS A 199 -2.76 26.93 -12.30
C LYS A 199 -3.50 26.69 -13.61
N ARG A 200 -3.30 25.54 -14.25
CA ARG A 200 -3.98 25.16 -15.50
C ARG A 200 -5.50 25.05 -15.31
N LEU A 201 -5.95 24.42 -14.20
CA LEU A 201 -7.36 24.36 -13.85
C LEU A 201 -7.99 25.76 -13.67
N ARG A 202 -7.31 26.67 -12.97
CA ARG A 202 -7.78 28.05 -12.78
C ARG A 202 -7.83 28.86 -14.08
N ALA A 203 -6.96 28.54 -15.04
CA ALA A 203 -6.97 29.14 -16.37
C ALA A 203 -8.05 28.57 -17.29
N GLY A 204 -8.84 27.57 -16.84
CA GLY A 204 -9.87 26.92 -17.66
C GLY A 204 -9.29 26.01 -18.74
N GLU A 205 -8.02 25.60 -18.63
CA GLU A 205 -7.42 24.70 -19.60
C GLU A 205 -8.10 23.32 -19.56
N THR A 206 -8.31 22.74 -20.74
CA THR A 206 -8.76 21.35 -20.83
C THR A 206 -7.60 20.42 -20.55
N ILE A 207 -7.68 19.67 -19.45
CA ILE A 207 -6.70 18.65 -19.07
C ILE A 207 -7.20 17.28 -19.52
N GLU A 208 -6.37 16.58 -20.28
CA GLU A 208 -6.67 15.26 -20.82
C GLU A 208 -6.81 14.21 -19.70
N PRO A 209 -7.83 13.33 -19.74
CA PRO A 209 -8.01 12.26 -18.77
C PRO A 209 -6.79 11.34 -18.59
N SER A 210 -6.09 11.04 -19.68
CA SER A 210 -4.87 10.22 -19.67
C SER A 210 -3.72 10.89 -18.91
N GLU A 211 -3.58 12.21 -19.01
CA GLU A 211 -2.60 13.00 -18.27
C GLU A 211 -2.84 12.86 -16.76
N CYS A 212 -4.10 13.03 -16.33
CA CYS A 212 -4.48 12.87 -14.92
C CYS A 212 -4.21 11.45 -14.41
N PHE A 213 -4.49 10.43 -15.22
CA PHE A 213 -4.17 9.04 -14.87
C PHE A 213 -2.67 8.84 -14.66
N VAL A 214 -1.83 9.33 -15.56
CA VAL A 214 -0.36 9.21 -15.45
C VAL A 214 0.14 9.94 -14.21
N ALA A 215 -0.33 11.17 -13.97
CA ALA A 215 0.04 11.95 -12.80
C ALA A 215 -0.34 11.25 -11.49
N ARG A 216 -1.59 10.76 -11.39
CA ARG A 216 -2.12 10.10 -10.18
C ARG A 216 -1.39 8.78 -9.92
N PHE A 217 -1.16 8.00 -10.96
CA PHE A 217 -0.41 6.75 -10.84
C PHE A 217 1.01 6.99 -10.33
N ASN A 218 1.73 7.96 -10.91
CA ASN A 218 3.10 8.30 -10.48
C ASN A 218 3.12 8.76 -9.03
N LEU A 219 2.18 9.65 -8.66
CA LEU A 219 2.02 10.16 -7.30
C LEU A 219 1.92 9.01 -6.28
N ILE A 220 1.02 8.06 -6.52
CA ILE A 220 0.83 6.89 -5.64
C ILE A 220 2.04 5.97 -5.65
N HIS A 221 2.61 5.72 -6.83
CA HIS A 221 3.73 4.80 -6.99
C HIS A 221 4.98 5.27 -6.24
N GLU A 222 5.20 6.58 -6.20
CA GLU A 222 6.29 7.20 -5.45
C GLU A 222 5.94 7.34 -3.96
N TYR A 223 4.74 7.85 -3.63
CA TYR A 223 4.33 8.07 -2.24
C TYR A 223 4.36 6.78 -1.41
N ARG A 224 3.87 5.66 -1.95
CA ARG A 224 3.82 4.37 -1.22
C ARG A 224 5.19 3.84 -0.76
N LYS A 225 6.29 4.37 -1.29
CA LYS A 225 7.64 4.01 -0.83
C LYS A 225 7.90 4.60 0.55
N LEU A 226 7.36 5.78 0.87
CA LEU A 226 7.66 6.50 2.11
C LEU A 226 7.17 5.71 3.34
N PRO A 227 5.90 5.27 3.42
CA PRO A 227 5.41 4.49 4.57
C PRO A 227 6.05 3.09 4.68
N PHE A 228 6.75 2.61 3.65
CA PHE A 228 7.51 1.37 3.74
C PHE A 228 8.81 1.53 4.56
N PHE A 229 9.43 2.71 4.52
CA PHE A 229 10.64 3.02 5.28
C PHE A 229 10.34 3.74 6.60
N ASP A 230 9.20 4.41 6.69
CA ASP A 230 8.80 5.14 7.87
C ASP A 230 8.22 4.18 8.93
N PRO A 231 8.81 4.09 10.14
CA PRO A 231 8.27 3.30 11.26
C PRO A 231 6.95 3.83 11.83
N ASP A 232 6.45 4.94 11.27
CA ASP A 232 5.24 5.63 11.69
C ASP A 232 5.26 6.04 13.16
N LEU A 233 6.41 6.48 13.67
CA LEU A 233 6.54 6.91 15.08
C LEU A 233 5.59 8.07 15.43
N PRO A 234 5.15 8.16 16.70
CA PRO A 234 4.38 9.30 17.22
C PRO A 234 5.10 10.64 16.98
N LEU A 235 4.36 11.69 16.63
CA LEU A 235 4.94 12.99 16.27
C LEU A 235 5.73 13.62 17.42
N GLU A 236 5.37 13.33 18.67
CA GLU A 236 6.05 13.82 19.87
C GLU A 236 7.51 13.34 19.94
N LEU A 237 7.79 12.17 19.34
CA LEU A 237 9.11 11.54 19.30
C LEU A 237 9.97 11.99 18.11
N LEU A 238 9.43 12.85 17.24
CA LEU A 238 10.07 13.27 16.00
C LEU A 238 10.65 14.70 16.08
N PRO A 239 11.56 15.08 15.16
CA PRO A 239 12.01 16.45 14.99
C PRO A 239 10.84 17.42 14.73
N LYS A 240 10.94 18.68 15.18
CA LYS A 240 9.86 19.67 15.03
C LYS A 240 9.48 19.95 13.57
N ASN A 241 10.43 19.87 12.64
CA ASN A 241 10.24 20.12 11.22
C ASN A 241 9.91 18.85 10.41
N TRP A 242 9.44 17.78 11.06
CA TRP A 242 9.17 16.52 10.39
C TRP A 242 8.17 16.68 9.22
N LEU A 243 8.54 16.16 8.04
CA LEU A 243 7.85 16.46 6.78
C LEU A 243 6.69 15.51 6.42
N ARG A 244 6.47 14.46 7.23
CA ARG A 244 5.42 13.46 6.98
C ARG A 244 4.02 14.09 6.86
N PRO A 245 3.58 15.02 7.72
CA PRO A 245 2.26 15.64 7.59
C PRO A 245 2.10 16.45 6.29
N GLN A 246 3.11 17.22 5.91
CA GLN A 246 3.09 18.03 4.69
C GLN A 246 3.07 17.15 3.43
N ALA A 247 3.82 16.05 3.44
CA ALA A 247 3.80 15.09 2.33
C ALA A 247 2.44 14.39 2.21
N ALA A 248 1.80 14.03 3.33
CA ALA A 248 0.46 13.46 3.33
C ALA A 248 -0.60 14.46 2.83
N ALA A 249 -0.55 15.71 3.29
CA ALA A 249 -1.46 16.75 2.84
C ALA A 249 -1.33 16.99 1.32
N LEU A 250 -0.10 17.15 0.82
CA LEU A 250 0.16 17.29 -0.61
C LEU A 250 -0.33 16.08 -1.41
N PHE A 251 -0.06 14.87 -0.91
CA PHE A 251 -0.49 13.65 -1.57
C PHE A 251 -2.02 13.62 -1.71
N ASN A 252 -2.75 13.85 -0.62
CA ASN A 252 -4.22 13.85 -0.64
C ASN A 252 -4.77 14.94 -1.58
N GLU A 253 -4.29 16.17 -1.45
CA GLU A 253 -4.74 17.29 -2.27
C GLU A 253 -4.54 17.02 -3.77
N TYR A 254 -3.35 16.56 -4.16
CA TYR A 254 -3.06 16.29 -5.56
C TYR A 254 -3.75 15.03 -6.07
N HIS A 255 -3.86 14.00 -5.24
CA HIS A 255 -4.60 12.79 -5.57
C HIS A 255 -6.08 13.11 -5.88
N ASP A 256 -6.72 13.89 -5.02
CA ASP A 256 -8.13 14.23 -5.14
C ASP A 256 -8.39 15.09 -6.38
N SER A 257 -7.52 16.07 -6.68
CA SER A 257 -7.67 16.92 -7.87
C SER A 257 -7.57 16.12 -9.18
N LEU A 258 -6.89 14.97 -9.18
CA LEU A 258 -6.70 14.12 -10.36
C LEU A 258 -7.76 13.02 -10.49
N THR A 259 -8.51 12.73 -9.42
CA THR A 259 -9.27 11.48 -9.28
C THR A 259 -10.33 11.29 -10.36
N GLU A 260 -11.15 12.31 -10.63
CA GLU A 260 -12.27 12.21 -11.58
C GLU A 260 -11.79 11.87 -13.00
N LYS A 261 -10.92 12.71 -13.55
CA LYS A 261 -10.35 12.54 -14.90
C LYS A 261 -9.50 11.28 -15.03
N ALA A 262 -8.74 10.91 -14.00
CA ALA A 262 -7.98 9.67 -14.00
C ALA A 262 -8.90 8.43 -14.06
N ASN A 263 -10.01 8.45 -13.32
CA ASN A 263 -11.02 7.39 -13.34
C ASN A 263 -11.74 7.32 -14.71
N GLU A 264 -12.04 8.47 -15.32
CA GLU A 264 -12.62 8.54 -16.67
C GLU A 264 -11.73 7.82 -17.70
N TYR A 265 -10.42 8.08 -17.68
CA TYR A 265 -9.48 7.39 -18.56
C TYR A 265 -9.43 5.89 -18.27
N PHE A 266 -9.33 5.49 -17.00
CA PHE A 266 -9.32 4.07 -16.63
C PHE A 266 -10.59 3.35 -17.12
N ASP A 267 -11.76 3.96 -16.93
CA ASP A 267 -13.05 3.40 -17.29
C ASP A 267 -13.23 3.33 -18.82
N SER A 268 -12.74 4.32 -19.56
CA SER A 268 -12.76 4.28 -21.04
C SER A 268 -11.92 3.12 -21.58
N VAL A 269 -10.68 2.97 -21.11
CA VAL A 269 -9.78 1.87 -21.51
C VAL A 269 -10.33 0.50 -21.11
N SER A 270 -10.98 0.40 -19.96
CA SER A 270 -11.59 -0.84 -19.48
C SER A 270 -12.84 -1.22 -20.28
N ARG A 271 -13.70 -0.24 -20.61
CA ARG A 271 -14.89 -0.45 -21.44
C ARG A 271 -14.54 -0.84 -22.87
N GLU A 272 -13.56 -0.17 -23.48
CA GLU A 272 -13.16 -0.47 -24.86
C GLU A 272 -12.72 -1.92 -25.02
N TYR A 273 -11.93 -2.45 -24.07
CA TYR A 273 -11.51 -3.84 -24.09
C TYR A 273 -12.66 -4.83 -23.85
N ARG A 274 -13.70 -4.47 -23.08
CA ARG A 274 -14.91 -5.29 -22.96
C ARG A 274 -15.73 -5.24 -24.27
N GLY A 275 -15.90 -4.05 -24.83
CA GLY A 275 -16.75 -3.73 -25.99
C GLY A 275 -16.26 -4.25 -27.35
N THR A 276 -14.95 -4.48 -27.54
CA THR A 276 -14.40 -5.08 -28.79
C THR A 276 -14.81 -6.56 -29.02
N SER A 277 -15.81 -7.08 -28.28
CA SER A 277 -16.28 -8.47 -28.36
C SER A 277 -17.68 -8.62 -28.97
N ARG A 278 -18.11 -7.68 -29.82
CA ARG A 278 -19.24 -7.85 -30.75
C ARG A 278 -18.71 -7.51 -32.15
N THR A 279 -18.59 -8.46 -33.07
CA THR A 279 -19.72 -8.99 -33.86
C THR A 279 -19.41 -10.35 -34.49
N LYS A 280 -20.25 -11.36 -34.20
CA LYS A 280 -21.01 -12.12 -35.21
C LYS A 280 -22.18 -12.84 -34.52
N THR A 281 -23.26 -12.92 -35.27
CA THR A 281 -24.67 -12.99 -34.90
C THR A 281 -25.14 -14.38 -34.50
N GLU A 282 -26.12 -14.43 -33.60
CA GLU A 282 -27.27 -15.36 -33.49
C GLU A 282 -27.87 -15.07 -32.09
N GLY A 283 -29.13 -14.71 -31.88
CA GLY A 283 -30.37 -15.23 -32.43
C GLY A 283 -31.26 -15.60 -31.24
N ALA A 284 -32.10 -14.65 -30.81
CA ALA A 284 -33.32 -14.79 -29.99
C ALA A 284 -33.29 -15.56 -28.63
N LYS A 285 -33.57 -14.85 -27.53
CA LYS A 285 -34.89 -14.78 -26.86
C LYS A 285 -34.76 -14.04 -25.54
N GLY A 286 -35.69 -13.12 -25.31
CA GLY A 286 -35.69 -12.25 -24.14
C GLY A 286 -36.12 -12.95 -22.87
N THR A 287 -35.57 -12.48 -21.75
CA THR A 287 -36.29 -12.37 -20.49
C THR A 287 -35.89 -11.04 -19.84
N ASN A 288 -36.92 -10.40 -19.34
CA ASN A 288 -37.01 -9.03 -18.86
C ASN A 288 -36.52 -8.97 -17.41
N GLU A 289 -35.38 -8.32 -17.13
CA GLU A 289 -35.05 -7.84 -15.79
C GLU A 289 -34.47 -6.42 -15.87
N ARG A 290 -35.01 -5.55 -15.02
CA ARG A 290 -34.90 -4.09 -15.06
C ARG A 290 -33.48 -3.59 -14.78
N PRO A 291 -33.07 -2.41 -15.30
CA PRO A 291 -31.80 -1.81 -14.95
C PRO A 291 -31.85 -1.27 -13.51
N TYR A 292 -30.84 -1.60 -12.71
CA TYR A 292 -30.60 -0.98 -11.41
C TYR A 292 -30.36 0.53 -11.61
N SER A 293 -31.29 1.31 -11.09
CA SER A 293 -31.26 2.76 -10.96
C SER A 293 -30.10 3.21 -10.08
N GLY A 294 -29.52 4.35 -10.43
CA GLY A 294 -28.32 4.94 -9.81
C GLY A 294 -28.38 5.04 -8.29
N GLY A 295 -27.20 4.80 -7.69
CA GLY A 295 -26.86 5.18 -6.33
C GLY A 295 -25.42 5.70 -6.36
N ASN A 296 -25.18 6.83 -5.69
CA ASN A 296 -23.86 7.44 -5.50
C ASN A 296 -22.79 6.40 -5.14
N PRO A 297 -21.55 6.52 -5.67
CA PRO A 297 -20.43 5.74 -5.14
C PRO A 297 -20.24 6.10 -3.66
N PRO A 298 -19.97 5.12 -2.78
CA PRO A 298 -19.81 5.42 -1.36
C PRO A 298 -18.59 6.33 -1.17
N ALA A 299 -18.80 7.37 -0.38
CA ALA A 299 -17.79 8.28 0.12
C ALA A 299 -16.74 7.50 0.92
N GLY A 300 -15.47 7.85 0.72
CA GLY A 300 -14.37 7.61 1.65
C GLY A 300 -13.93 6.16 1.79
N PHE A 301 -12.62 5.94 1.77
CA PHE A 301 -12.06 4.85 2.56
C PHE A 301 -12.50 5.08 4.02
N PRO A 302 -13.25 4.18 4.66
CA PRO A 302 -13.45 4.29 6.09
C PRO A 302 -12.11 3.97 6.75
N LEU A 303 -11.50 5.00 7.33
CA LEU A 303 -10.66 4.86 8.50
C LEU A 303 -11.46 4.06 9.54
N GLY A 304 -10.98 2.88 9.89
CA GLY A 304 -11.55 2.06 10.96
C GLY A 304 -12.50 0.95 10.51
N MET A 305 -11.97 -0.25 10.36
CA MET A 305 -12.54 -1.45 11.01
C MET A 305 -11.49 -2.56 11.03
N GLY A 306 -11.08 -2.93 12.24
CA GLY A 306 -10.23 -4.08 12.48
C GLY A 306 -10.91 -5.35 11.99
N ALA A 307 -10.14 -6.21 11.31
CA ALA A 307 -10.56 -7.55 11.00
C ALA A 307 -10.85 -8.32 12.30
N LYS A 308 -12.13 -8.50 12.64
CA LYS A 308 -12.57 -9.62 13.48
C LYS A 308 -12.43 -10.89 12.64
N LEU A 309 -11.36 -11.64 12.87
CA LEU A 309 -11.29 -13.04 12.48
C LEU A 309 -12.26 -13.82 13.39
N SER A 310 -13.39 -14.25 12.83
CA SER A 310 -14.27 -15.21 13.47
C SER A 310 -13.60 -16.58 13.50
N ALA A 311 -13.35 -17.10 14.70
CA ALA A 311 -13.03 -18.50 14.92
C ALA A 311 -14.28 -19.35 14.61
N GLY A 312 -14.25 -20.09 13.51
CA GLY A 312 -15.18 -21.18 13.26
C GLY A 312 -14.80 -22.36 14.16
N LYS A 313 -15.70 -22.70 15.09
CA LYS A 313 -15.69 -23.97 15.82
C LYS A 313 -15.85 -25.12 14.82
N SER A 314 -15.04 -26.15 14.95
CA SER A 314 -15.44 -27.51 14.59
C SER A 314 -15.21 -28.38 15.82
N ARG A 315 -16.33 -28.92 16.32
CA ARG A 315 -16.36 -30.20 17.02
C ARG A 315 -16.35 -31.29 15.96
#